data_AF-A0A368JH82-F1
#
_entry.id   AF-A0A368JH82-F1
#
_cell.length_a   1.000
_cell.length_b   1.000
_cell.length_c   1.000
_cell.angle_alpha   90.00
_cell.angle_beta   90.00
_cell.angle_gamma   90.00
#
_symmetry.space_group_name_H-M   'P 1'
#
loop_
_entity.id
_entity.type
_entity.pdbx_description
1 polymer ?
#
loop_
_entity_poly.entity_id
_entity_poly.type
_entity_poly.pdbx_seq_one_letter_code
_entity_poly.pdbx_strand_id
1 'polypeptide(L)'
;MRHPIEKYNERQAEVLASLPEGQRDYMARMFRIGNATYCYYNRAKELTVFDSADQQAAPAEELIEWLEQQLNYTSDRSKVESGSARELLEVYWEEYLEGLPHDGLRRAEKEAGLDKGKSSFAFRRYLLERHDIGMDEFLRMNLSAEDYAFHVECGKPLEDNESAR
;
A
#
# COMPACT_ATOMS: atom_id res chain seq x y z
N MET A 1 1.37 0.68 -14.63
CA MET A 1 0.74 -0.32 -13.73
C MET A 1 -0.66 -0.70 -14.24
N ARG A 2 -1.01 -2.00 -14.23
CA ARG A 2 -2.38 -2.48 -14.50
C ARG A 2 -3.22 -2.39 -13.23
N HIS A 3 -4.54 -2.34 -13.39
CA HIS A 3 -5.46 -2.43 -12.25
C HIS A 3 -5.47 -3.86 -11.72
N PRO A 4 -5.55 -4.10 -10.39
CA PRO A 4 -5.57 -5.46 -9.83
C PRO A 4 -6.85 -6.24 -10.18
N ILE A 5 -7.97 -5.54 -10.36
CA ILE A 5 -9.26 -6.13 -10.78
C ILE A 5 -9.41 -6.07 -12.30
N GLU A 6 -9.55 -7.23 -12.95
CA GLU A 6 -9.45 -7.39 -14.42
C GLU A 6 -10.51 -6.63 -15.22
N LYS A 7 -11.76 -6.57 -14.72
CA LYS A 7 -12.85 -5.84 -15.38
C LYS A 7 -12.52 -4.38 -15.68
N TYR A 8 -11.62 -3.76 -14.91
CA TYR A 8 -11.19 -2.38 -15.17
C TYR A 8 -10.09 -2.33 -16.22
N ASN A 9 -9.21 -3.33 -16.32
CA ASN A 9 -8.23 -3.41 -17.40
C ASN A 9 -8.91 -3.53 -18.77
N GLU A 10 -9.97 -4.36 -18.86
CA GLU A 10 -10.79 -4.51 -20.07
C GLU A 10 -11.42 -3.18 -20.50
N ARG A 11 -12.09 -2.49 -19.57
CA ARG A 11 -12.68 -1.16 -19.83
C ARG A 11 -11.63 -0.11 -20.20
N GLN A 12 -10.47 -0.12 -19.56
CA GLN A 12 -9.36 0.79 -19.89
C GLN A 12 -8.89 0.55 -21.34
N ALA A 13 -8.79 -0.71 -21.78
CA ALA A 13 -8.44 -1.05 -23.14
C ALA A 13 -9.50 -0.59 -24.16
N GLU A 14 -10.80 -0.77 -23.85
CA GLU A 14 -11.90 -0.27 -24.67
C GLU A 14 -11.86 1.25 -24.84
N VAL A 15 -11.65 1.98 -23.73
CA VAL A 15 -11.52 3.45 -23.76
C VAL A 15 -10.35 3.85 -24.66
N LEU A 16 -9.17 3.24 -24.47
CA LEU A 16 -7.98 3.56 -25.27
C LEU A 16 -8.20 3.26 -26.77
N ALA A 17 -8.89 2.17 -27.11
CA ALA A 17 -9.20 1.83 -28.50
C ALA A 17 -10.15 2.86 -29.15
N SER A 18 -11.08 3.43 -28.38
CA SER A 18 -12.04 4.42 -28.86
C SER A 18 -11.49 5.85 -29.02
N LEU A 19 -10.38 6.18 -28.33
CA LEU A 19 -9.82 7.53 -28.33
C LEU A 19 -9.07 7.84 -29.64
N PRO A 20 -9.04 9.12 -30.06
CA PRO A 20 -8.13 9.58 -31.11
C PRO A 20 -6.67 9.32 -30.73
N GLU A 21 -5.82 9.00 -31.70
CA GLU A 21 -4.41 8.62 -31.49
C GLU A 21 -3.67 9.60 -30.57
N GLY A 22 -3.80 10.91 -30.83
CA GLY A 22 -3.14 11.96 -30.02
C GLY A 22 -3.61 12.08 -28.56
N GLN A 23 -4.68 11.38 -28.16
CA GLN A 23 -5.18 11.36 -26.78
C GLN A 23 -4.88 10.04 -26.04
N ARG A 24 -4.51 8.99 -26.77
CA ARG A 24 -4.33 7.64 -26.19
C ARG A 24 -3.21 7.60 -25.17
N ASP A 25 -2.07 8.21 -25.47
CA ASP A 25 -0.89 8.17 -24.59
C ASP A 25 -1.15 8.89 -23.27
N TYR A 26 -1.79 10.07 -23.34
CA TYR A 26 -2.21 10.80 -22.15
C TYR A 26 -3.15 9.96 -21.28
N MET A 27 -4.21 9.38 -21.87
CA MET A 27 -5.17 8.58 -21.12
C MET A 27 -4.53 7.31 -20.55
N ALA A 28 -3.65 6.65 -21.30
CA ALA A 28 -2.96 5.45 -20.83
C ALA A 28 -2.07 5.76 -19.62
N ARG A 29 -1.40 6.92 -19.62
CA ARG A 29 -0.65 7.41 -18.47
C ARG A 29 -1.56 7.67 -17.27
N MET A 30 -2.68 8.36 -17.47
CA MET A 30 -3.66 8.61 -16.39
C MET A 30 -4.17 7.31 -15.77
N PHE A 31 -4.44 6.27 -16.58
CA PHE A 31 -4.80 4.96 -16.04
C PHE A 31 -3.67 4.34 -15.23
N ARG A 32 -2.42 4.38 -15.69
CA ARG A 32 -1.30 3.79 -14.93
C ARG A 32 -1.08 4.48 -13.59
N ILE A 33 -1.17 5.82 -13.54
CA ILE A 33 -1.07 6.61 -12.31
C ILE A 33 -2.25 6.29 -11.39
N GLY A 34 -3.48 6.37 -11.90
CA GLY A 34 -4.68 6.07 -11.12
C GLY A 34 -4.72 4.65 -10.57
N ASN A 35 -4.26 3.67 -11.34
CA ASN A 35 -4.12 2.29 -10.90
C ASN A 35 -3.11 2.17 -9.75
N ALA A 36 -1.96 2.86 -9.83
CA ALA A 36 -0.97 2.85 -8.76
C ALA A 36 -1.49 3.52 -7.47
N THR A 37 -2.17 4.66 -7.60
CA THR A 37 -2.84 5.32 -6.47
C THR A 37 -3.90 4.43 -5.84
N TYR A 38 -4.69 3.71 -6.67
CA TYR A 38 -5.66 2.73 -6.18
C TYR A 38 -4.99 1.62 -5.37
N CYS A 39 -3.90 1.05 -5.87
CA CYS A 39 -3.16 0.00 -5.15
C CYS A 39 -2.64 0.50 -3.81
N TYR A 40 -2.11 1.73 -3.74
CA TYR A 40 -1.64 2.32 -2.48
C TYR A 40 -2.76 2.39 -1.42
N TYR A 41 -3.91 2.99 -1.77
CA TYR A 41 -5.02 3.13 -0.82
C TYR A 41 -5.67 1.81 -0.43
N ASN A 42 -5.64 0.80 -1.31
CA ASN A 42 -6.22 -0.50 -1.02
C ASN A 42 -5.21 -1.49 -0.46
N ARG A 43 -3.92 -1.15 -0.29
CA ARG A 43 -2.91 -2.01 0.34
C ARG A 43 -3.33 -2.45 1.75
N ALA A 44 -4.00 -1.57 2.49
CA ALA A 44 -4.58 -1.92 3.78
C ALA A 44 -5.78 -2.86 3.68
N LYS A 45 -6.57 -2.76 2.61
CA LYS A 45 -7.69 -3.66 2.33
C LYS A 45 -7.25 -5.00 1.74
N GLU A 46 -6.12 -5.06 1.04
CA GLU A 46 -5.55 -6.31 0.53
C GLU A 46 -5.07 -7.21 1.68
N LEU A 47 -4.54 -6.63 2.76
CA LEU A 47 -4.24 -7.36 4.00
C LEU A 47 -5.49 -7.73 4.80
N THR A 48 -6.63 -7.12 4.48
CA THR A 48 -7.89 -7.26 5.21
C THR A 48 -8.97 -7.62 4.20
N VAL A 49 -8.94 -8.88 3.75
CA VAL A 49 -10.03 -9.56 3.05
C VAL A 49 -11.39 -9.11 3.62
N PHE A 50 -12.00 -8.10 3.01
CA PHE A 50 -13.33 -7.63 3.36
C PHE A 50 -14.10 -7.42 2.06
N ASP A 51 -14.58 -8.52 1.48
CA ASP A 51 -16.02 -8.77 1.37
C ASP A 51 -16.29 -10.20 0.87
N SER A 52 -15.79 -11.20 1.58
CA SER A 52 -16.26 -12.57 1.36
C SER A 52 -16.67 -13.12 2.70
N ALA A 53 -17.91 -13.58 2.76
CA ALA A 53 -18.53 -14.22 3.92
C ALA A 53 -17.80 -15.50 4.39
N ASP A 54 -16.65 -15.85 3.79
CA ASP A 54 -15.76 -16.91 4.20
C ASP A 54 -14.54 -16.33 4.93
N GLN A 55 -14.56 -16.50 6.25
CA GLN A 55 -13.46 -16.19 7.16
C GLN A 55 -12.28 -17.15 6.94
N GLN A 56 -11.48 -16.95 5.89
CA GLN A 56 -10.07 -17.34 5.96
C GLN A 56 -9.23 -16.07 6.09
N ALA A 57 -8.83 -15.77 7.33
CA ALA A 57 -7.72 -14.87 7.56
C ALA A 57 -6.53 -15.38 6.73
N ALA A 58 -5.94 -14.51 5.91
CA ALA A 58 -4.72 -14.80 5.17
C ALA A 58 -3.69 -15.46 6.12
N PRO A 59 -3.06 -16.59 5.75
CA PRO A 59 -2.25 -17.40 6.66
C PRO A 59 -1.10 -16.58 7.29
N ALA A 60 -0.65 -17.01 8.48
CA ALA A 60 0.44 -16.38 9.22
C ALA A 60 1.73 -16.22 8.39
N GLU A 61 1.97 -17.19 7.50
CA GLU A 61 3.06 -17.21 6.54
C GLU A 61 3.00 -16.03 5.55
N GLU A 62 1.80 -15.62 5.13
CA GLU A 62 1.60 -14.51 4.19
C GLU A 62 2.05 -13.17 4.78
N LEU A 63 1.86 -12.98 6.10
CA LEU A 63 2.29 -11.75 6.78
C LEU A 63 3.81 -11.69 6.95
N ILE A 64 4.45 -12.83 7.22
CA ILE A 64 5.92 -12.92 7.30
C ILE A 64 6.52 -12.68 5.92
N GLU A 65 6.03 -13.35 4.88
CA GLU A 65 6.48 -13.15 3.50
C GLU A 65 6.27 -11.70 3.05
N TRP A 66 5.13 -11.09 3.40
CA TRP A 66 4.87 -9.68 3.12
C TRP A 66 5.91 -8.78 3.81
N LEU A 67 6.22 -9.04 5.08
CA LEU A 67 7.21 -8.27 5.84
C LEU A 67 8.61 -8.46 5.26
N GLU A 68 9.01 -9.68 4.90
CA GLU A 68 10.28 -9.94 4.20
C GLU A 68 10.36 -9.17 2.88
N GLN A 69 9.29 -9.17 2.09
CA GLN A 69 9.22 -8.38 0.87
C GLN A 69 9.36 -6.89 1.17
N GLN A 70 8.72 -6.37 2.23
CA GLN A 70 8.84 -4.96 2.62
C GLN A 70 10.26 -4.60 3.00
N LEU A 71 10.92 -5.40 3.84
CA LEU A 71 12.29 -5.20 4.30
C LEU A 71 13.30 -5.24 3.13
N ASN A 72 13.02 -6.05 2.10
CA ASN A 72 13.82 -6.11 0.89
C ASN A 72 13.54 -4.95 -0.08
N TYR A 73 12.35 -4.35 -0.04
CA TYR A 73 11.93 -3.26 -0.92
C TYR A 73 12.44 -1.89 -0.49
N THR A 74 12.70 -1.69 0.80
CA THR A 74 13.24 -0.42 1.31
C THR A 74 14.69 -0.24 0.85
N SER A 75 14.90 0.82 0.07
CA SER A 75 16.20 1.18 -0.52
C SER A 75 17.20 1.67 0.53
N ASP A 76 16.72 2.08 1.70
CA ASP A 76 17.53 2.56 2.81
C ASP A 76 17.65 1.49 3.89
N ARG A 77 18.61 0.57 3.72
CA ARG A 77 18.95 -0.45 4.72
C ARG A 77 19.38 0.13 6.07
N SER A 78 19.67 1.43 6.18
CA SER A 78 20.00 2.07 7.46
C SER A 78 18.76 2.36 8.33
N LYS A 79 17.57 2.36 7.74
CA LYS A 79 16.27 2.46 8.45
C LYS A 79 15.62 1.11 8.72
N VAL A 80 16.19 0.03 8.19
CA VAL A 80 15.71 -1.33 8.40
C VAL A 80 16.28 -1.84 9.70
N GLU A 81 15.42 -2.15 10.66
CA GLU A 81 15.83 -2.80 11.90
C GLU A 81 16.53 -4.12 11.57
N SER A 82 17.69 -4.35 12.22
CA SER A 82 18.51 -5.54 11.97
C SER A 82 17.87 -6.75 12.64
N GLY A 83 17.01 -7.46 11.91
CA GLY A 83 16.38 -8.69 12.34
C GLY A 83 15.73 -9.42 11.16
N SER A 84 15.56 -10.73 11.28
CA SER A 84 14.68 -11.48 10.37
C SER A 84 13.25 -10.98 10.52
N ALA A 85 12.42 -11.15 9.49
CA ALA A 85 11.00 -10.75 9.56
C ALA A 85 10.27 -11.39 10.75
N ARG A 86 10.67 -12.60 11.17
CA ARG A 86 10.12 -13.26 12.37
C ARG A 86 10.47 -12.52 13.66
N GLU A 87 11.73 -12.15 13.84
CA GLU A 87 12.19 -11.42 15.02
C GLU A 87 11.54 -10.03 15.08
N LEU A 88 11.46 -9.33 13.95
CA LEU A 88 10.80 -8.03 13.88
C LEU A 88 9.30 -8.13 14.17
N LEU A 89 8.64 -9.20 13.72
CA LEU A 89 7.23 -9.42 14.00
C LEU A 89 6.96 -9.61 15.51
N GLU A 90 7.87 -10.25 16.23
CA GLU A 90 7.80 -10.37 17.70
C GLU A 90 7.99 -9.00 18.38
N VAL A 91 8.98 -8.22 17.95
CA VAL A 91 9.18 -6.84 18.45
C VAL A 91 7.94 -5.97 18.20
N TYR A 92 7.39 -6.02 16.98
CA TYR A 92 6.20 -5.27 16.59
C TYR A 92 4.98 -5.68 17.36
N TRP A 93 4.86 -6.95 17.73
CA TRP A 93 3.80 -7.44 18.58
C TRP A 93 3.88 -6.86 19.99
N GLU A 94 5.08 -6.81 20.58
CA GLU A 94 5.28 -6.20 21.89
C GLU A 94 4.98 -4.70 21.87
N GLU A 95 5.49 -3.97 20.87
CA GLU A 95 5.19 -2.56 20.69
C GLU A 95 3.70 -2.29 20.47
N TYR A 96 3.03 -3.10 19.63
CA TYR A 96 1.59 -3.02 19.43
C TYR A 96 0.84 -3.21 20.74
N LEU A 97 1.21 -4.25 21.51
CA LEU A 97 0.61 -4.51 22.80
C LEU A 97 0.81 -3.32 23.73
N GLU A 98 2.01 -2.71 23.81
CA GLU A 98 2.31 -1.52 24.61
C GLU A 98 1.53 -0.27 24.17
N GLY A 99 1.25 -0.13 22.88
CA GLY A 99 0.46 0.97 22.31
C GLY A 99 -1.04 0.90 22.61
N LEU A 100 -1.56 -0.24 23.09
CA LEU A 100 -2.99 -0.39 23.35
C LEU A 100 -3.46 0.54 24.50
N PRO A 101 -4.62 1.20 24.38
CA PRO A 101 -5.08 2.21 25.33
C PRO A 101 -5.65 1.64 26.63
N HIS A 102 -5.99 0.34 26.66
CA HIS A 102 -6.70 -0.29 27.77
C HIS A 102 -6.03 -1.57 28.23
N ASP A 103 -5.76 -1.69 29.53
CA ASP A 103 -5.04 -2.83 30.10
C ASP A 103 -5.80 -4.16 30.00
N GLY A 104 -7.14 -4.11 30.01
CA GLY A 104 -7.97 -5.31 29.81
C GLY A 104 -7.82 -5.86 28.38
N LEU A 105 -7.85 -4.99 27.37
CA LEU A 105 -7.64 -5.36 25.98
C LEU A 105 -6.21 -5.87 25.77
N ARG A 106 -5.22 -5.14 26.30
CA ARG A 106 -3.81 -5.53 26.26
C ARG A 106 -3.59 -6.92 26.84
N ARG A 107 -4.19 -7.22 27.99
CA ARG A 107 -4.10 -8.54 28.62
C ARG A 107 -4.74 -9.62 27.74
N ALA A 108 -5.94 -9.38 27.23
CA ALA A 108 -6.65 -10.34 26.39
C ALA A 108 -5.90 -10.64 25.08
N GLU A 109 -5.36 -9.61 24.41
CA GLU A 109 -4.52 -9.78 23.21
C GLU A 109 -3.21 -10.50 23.55
N LYS A 110 -2.55 -10.14 24.66
CA LYS A 110 -1.32 -10.81 25.11
C LYS A 110 -1.54 -12.29 25.43
N GLU A 111 -2.64 -12.63 26.11
CA GLU A 111 -3.02 -14.02 26.42
C GLU A 111 -3.38 -14.81 25.15
N ALA A 112 -3.97 -14.16 24.15
CA ALA A 112 -4.27 -14.78 22.86
C ALA A 112 -3.01 -15.09 22.03
N GLY A 113 -1.94 -14.32 22.23
CA GLY A 113 -0.63 -14.55 21.63
C GLY A 113 -0.51 -14.09 20.17
N LEU A 114 0.74 -14.02 19.71
CA LEU A 114 1.10 -13.50 18.39
C LEU A 114 0.45 -14.28 17.24
N ASP A 115 0.31 -15.61 17.34
CA ASP A 115 -0.30 -16.39 16.26
C ASP A 115 -1.74 -15.97 15.97
N LYS A 116 -2.51 -15.64 17.02
CA LYS A 116 -3.83 -15.02 16.83
C LYS A 116 -3.69 -13.58 16.34
N GLY A 117 -2.74 -12.82 16.90
CA GLY A 117 -2.41 -11.46 16.49
C GLY A 117 -2.18 -11.31 14.98
N LYS A 118 -1.46 -12.25 14.35
CA LYS A 118 -1.20 -12.27 12.89
C LYS A 118 -2.47 -12.28 12.03
N SER A 119 -3.61 -12.70 12.59
CA SER A 119 -4.92 -12.67 11.92
C SER A 119 -5.82 -11.52 12.40
N SER A 120 -5.38 -10.75 13.40
CA SER A 120 -6.10 -9.58 13.90
C SER A 120 -5.98 -8.41 12.93
N PHE A 121 -7.12 -7.82 12.57
CA PHE A 121 -7.18 -6.60 11.77
C PHE A 121 -6.35 -5.46 12.39
N ALA A 122 -6.45 -5.28 13.70
CA ALA A 122 -5.79 -4.17 14.39
C ALA A 122 -4.26 -4.28 14.32
N PHE A 123 -3.72 -5.50 14.50
CA PHE A 123 -2.27 -5.70 14.42
C PHE A 123 -1.75 -5.60 12.99
N ARG A 124 -2.47 -6.16 12.00
CA ARG A 124 -2.12 -5.97 10.58
C ARG A 124 -2.11 -4.51 10.17
N ARG A 125 -3.10 -3.74 10.66
CA ARG A 125 -3.18 -2.30 10.42
C ARG A 125 -1.99 -1.56 11.02
N TYR A 126 -1.58 -1.91 12.23
CA TYR A 126 -0.39 -1.36 12.87
C TYR A 126 0.89 -1.63 12.04
N LEU A 127 1.09 -2.86 11.57
CA LEU A 127 2.25 -3.20 10.72
C LEU A 127 2.27 -2.40 9.42
N LEU A 128 1.11 -2.22 8.80
CA LEU A 128 0.97 -1.39 7.60
C LEU A 128 1.36 0.06 7.83
N GLU A 129 0.89 0.64 8.93
CA GLU A 129 1.20 2.03 9.29
C GLU A 129 2.69 2.18 9.60
N ARG A 130 3.29 1.20 10.28
CA ARG A 130 4.73 1.21 10.59
C ARG A 130 5.59 1.21 9.32
N HIS A 131 5.19 0.45 8.30
CA HIS A 131 5.92 0.33 7.04
C HIS A 131 5.34 1.18 5.91
N ASP A 132 4.52 2.19 6.22
CA ASP A 132 3.99 3.09 5.20
C ASP A 132 5.10 4.01 4.68
N ILE A 133 5.57 3.72 3.46
CA ILE A 133 6.56 4.54 2.75
C ILE A 133 5.98 5.87 2.25
N GLY A 134 4.67 6.06 2.35
CA GLY A 134 3.96 7.21 1.82
C GLY A 134 3.64 7.08 0.33
N MET A 135 2.59 7.78 -0.10
CA MET A 135 2.09 7.70 -1.47
C MET A 135 3.11 8.14 -2.53
N ASP A 136 3.86 9.21 -2.28
CA ASP A 136 4.82 9.74 -3.26
C ASP A 136 5.94 8.71 -3.56
N GLU A 137 6.58 8.20 -2.52
CA GLU A 137 7.62 7.17 -2.65
C GLU A 137 7.04 5.89 -3.28
N PHE A 138 5.83 5.49 -2.89
CA PHE A 138 5.14 4.37 -3.51
C PHE A 138 4.94 4.57 -5.02
N LEU A 139 4.46 5.74 -5.45
CA LEU A 139 4.27 6.06 -6.86
C LEU A 139 5.59 6.09 -7.61
N ARG A 140 6.64 6.67 -7.02
CA ARG A 140 8.00 6.70 -7.58
C ARG A 140 8.54 5.30 -7.87
N MET A 141 8.25 4.34 -7.00
CA MET A 141 8.71 2.95 -7.14
C MET A 141 7.86 2.10 -8.10
N ASN A 142 6.58 2.45 -8.28
CA ASN A 142 5.60 1.62 -9.01
C ASN A 142 5.22 2.15 -10.40
N LEU A 143 5.67 3.36 -10.75
CA LEU A 143 5.50 3.97 -12.06
C LEU A 143 6.81 3.95 -12.85
N SER A 144 6.71 4.13 -14.18
CA SER A 144 7.90 4.47 -14.97
C SER A 144 8.40 5.87 -14.59
N ALA A 145 9.68 6.15 -14.85
CA ALA A 145 10.25 7.47 -14.59
C ALA A 145 9.46 8.60 -15.28
N GLU A 146 8.97 8.36 -16.50
CA GLU A 146 8.16 9.32 -17.26
C GLU A 146 6.79 9.56 -16.65
N ASP A 147 6.09 8.49 -16.23
CA ASP A 147 4.76 8.63 -15.63
C ASP A 147 4.85 9.28 -14.23
N TYR A 148 5.90 8.98 -13.46
CA TYR A 148 6.17 9.65 -12.18
C TYR A 148 6.51 11.13 -12.37
N ALA A 149 7.41 11.45 -13.30
CA ALA A 149 7.74 12.85 -13.60
C ALA A 149 6.50 13.65 -14.02
N PHE A 150 5.63 13.05 -14.82
CA PHE A 150 4.35 13.66 -15.19
C PHE A 150 3.42 13.85 -13.97
N HIS A 151 3.32 12.86 -13.07
CA HIS A 151 2.55 13.01 -11.82
C HIS A 151 3.04 14.20 -10.99
N VAL A 152 4.37 14.32 -10.81
CA VAL A 152 4.99 15.43 -10.08
C VAL A 152 4.68 16.77 -10.75
N GLU A 153 4.74 16.84 -12.08
CA GLU A 153 4.42 18.06 -12.83
C GLU A 153 2.96 18.47 -12.65
N CYS A 154 2.01 17.53 -12.76
CA CYS A 154 0.59 17.79 -12.55
C CYS A 154 0.24 18.22 -11.12
N GLY A 155 1.07 17.84 -10.13
CA GLY A 155 0.89 18.19 -8.73
C GLY A 155 1.38 19.60 -8.36
N LYS A 156 2.08 20.28 -9.26
CA LYS A 156 2.54 21.66 -9.00
C LYS A 156 1.34 22.62 -8.95
N PRO A 157 1.38 23.65 -8.09
CA PRO A 157 0.41 24.72 -8.14
C PRO A 157 0.39 25.32 -9.55
N LEU A 158 -0.79 25.64 -10.07
CA LEU A 158 -0.88 26.48 -11.25
C LEU A 158 -0.20 27.80 -10.90
N GLU A 159 0.80 28.20 -11.68
CA GLU A 159 1.39 29.54 -11.52
C GLU A 159 0.25 30.55 -11.67
N ASP A 160 0.01 31.34 -10.61
CA ASP A 160 -0.96 32.43 -10.65
C ASP A 160 -0.50 33.37 -11.77
N ASN A 161 -1.21 33.32 -12.90
CA ASN A 161 -0.99 34.23 -14.00
C ASN A 161 -1.64 35.59 -13.65
N GLU A 162 -1.20 36.20 -12.55
CA GLU A 162 -1.44 37.62 -12.24
C GLU A 162 -0.51 38.48 -13.11
N SER A 163 -0.71 38.48 -14.41
CA SER A 163 -0.22 39.53 -15.32
C SER A 163 -0.97 39.54 -16.64
N ALA A 164 -2.28 39.74 -16.56
CA ALA A 164 -3.03 40.44 -17.61
C ALA A 164 -3.68 41.67 -16.95
N ARG A 165 -2.85 42.70 -16.73
CA ARG A 165 -3.31 44.09 -16.60
C ARG A 165 -3.31 44.73 -17.98
#